data_AF-A0A3N6IW19-F1
#
_entry.id   AF-A0A3N6IW19-F1
#
_cell.length_a   1.000
_cell.length_b   1.000
_cell.length_c   1.000
_cell.angle_alpha   90.00
_cell.angle_beta   90.00
_cell.angle_gamma   90.00
#
_symmetry.space_group_name_H-M   'P 1'
#
loop_
_entity.id
_entity.type
_entity.pdbx_description
1 polymer ?
#
loop_
_entity_poly.entity_id
_entity_poly.type
_entity_poly.pdbx_seq_one_letter_code
_entity_poly.pdbx_strand_id
1 'polypeptide(L)'
;MRGPGRFFNRRLQVWRPVTTDDGYGGQTTVYVQQPGTVRAKVDQPSNADRLLAAQAQSRHDHTVFLLPRADVRRGDELRGTDHLGQAQTFRVLATVQPSTPVYTKAPCQLIQKAGG
;
A
#
# COMPACT_ATOMS: atom_id res chain seq x y z
N MET A 1 -8.22 21.71 15.86
CA MET A 1 -8.83 20.85 14.83
C MET A 1 -8.42 19.40 15.05
N ARG A 2 -9.36 18.46 15.18
CA ARG A 2 -9.06 17.02 15.25
C ARG A 2 -8.55 16.54 13.88
N GLY A 3 -7.29 16.14 13.79
CA GLY A 3 -6.67 15.68 12.54
C GLY A 3 -7.33 14.42 11.94
N PRO A 4 -6.94 14.02 10.71
CA PRO A 4 -7.56 12.91 9.98
C PRO A 4 -7.36 11.52 10.63
N GLY A 5 -6.55 11.43 11.69
CA GLY A 5 -6.21 10.19 12.38
C GLY A 5 -7.42 9.38 12.90
N ARG A 6 -8.60 9.98 13.06
CA ARG A 6 -9.83 9.23 13.42
C ARG A 6 -10.31 8.26 12.33
N PHE A 7 -9.94 8.52 11.06
CA PHE A 7 -10.36 7.71 9.92
C PHE A 7 -9.39 6.55 9.63
N PHE A 8 -8.20 6.53 10.26
CA PHE A 8 -7.24 5.45 10.12
C PHE A 8 -7.64 4.27 11.02
N ASN A 9 -8.58 3.48 10.52
CA ASN A 9 -9.24 2.37 11.21
C ASN A 9 -8.60 1.00 10.94
N ARG A 10 -7.64 0.90 10.01
CA ARG A 10 -6.88 -0.34 9.73
C ARG A 10 -5.47 -0.26 10.30
N ARG A 11 -4.93 -1.41 10.71
CA ARG A 11 -3.51 -1.61 10.99
C ARG A 11 -2.95 -2.56 9.96
N LEU A 12 -1.95 -2.11 9.21
CA LEU A 12 -1.32 -2.89 8.14
C LEU A 12 0.14 -3.14 8.48
N GLN A 13 0.61 -4.35 8.22
CA GLN A 13 2.03 -4.68 8.26
C GLN A 13 2.69 -4.16 6.98
N VAL A 14 3.91 -3.64 7.09
CA VAL A 14 4.71 -3.23 5.94
C VAL A 14 5.69 -4.34 5.61
N TRP A 15 5.68 -4.79 4.36
CA TRP A 15 6.55 -5.83 3.84
C TRP A 15 7.38 -5.23 2.70
N ARG A 16 8.70 -5.15 2.89
CA ARG A 16 9.60 -4.47 1.97
C ARG A 16 10.29 -5.46 1.04
N PRO A 17 10.30 -5.24 -0.28
CA PRO A 17 11.07 -6.09 -1.19
C PRO A 17 12.56 -5.90 -0.91
N VAL A 18 13.26 -7.02 -0.80
CA VAL A 18 14.71 -7.12 -0.71
C VAL A 18 15.14 -8.00 -1.89
N THR A 19 16.02 -7.46 -2.72
CA THR A 19 16.54 -8.15 -3.90
C THR A 19 17.95 -8.61 -3.62
N THR A 20 18.21 -9.89 -3.86
CA THR A 20 19.55 -10.49 -3.77
C THR A 20 19.89 -11.14 -5.11
N ASP A 21 21.17 -11.09 -5.46
CA ASP A 21 21.71 -11.83 -6.60
C ASP A 21 21.46 -13.34 -6.39
N ASP A 22 21.07 -14.05 -7.44
CA ASP A 22 20.84 -15.51 -7.39
C ASP A 22 22.09 -16.35 -7.72
N GLY A 23 23.22 -15.70 -8.01
CA GLY A 23 24.50 -16.32 -8.34
C GLY A 23 24.65 -16.73 -9.80
N TYR A 24 23.63 -16.56 -10.63
CA TYR A 24 23.61 -16.97 -12.04
C TYR A 24 23.25 -15.82 -13.00
N GLY A 25 23.35 -14.57 -12.52
CA GLY A 25 23.03 -13.37 -13.29
C GLY A 25 21.55 -12.98 -13.28
N GLY A 26 20.73 -13.64 -12.45
CA GLY A 26 19.36 -13.24 -12.15
C GLY A 26 19.24 -12.59 -10.78
N GLN A 27 18.01 -12.22 -10.43
CA GLN A 27 17.70 -11.55 -9.16
C GLN A 27 16.50 -12.21 -8.51
N THR A 28 16.64 -12.58 -7.24
CA THR A 28 15.54 -13.06 -6.41
C THR A 28 15.04 -11.93 -5.52
N THR A 29 13.74 -11.67 -5.55
CA THR A 29 13.11 -10.68 -4.66
C THR A 29 12.27 -11.39 -3.62
N VAL A 30 12.58 -11.13 -2.34
CA VAL A 30 11.81 -11.61 -1.19
C VAL A 30 11.22 -10.41 -0.44
N TYR A 31 10.07 -10.61 0.19
CA TYR A 31 9.45 -9.55 1.00
C TYR A 31 9.74 -9.78 2.49
N VAL A 32 10.37 -8.80 3.13
CA VAL A 32 10.73 -8.85 4.55
C VAL A 32 9.82 -7.93 5.35
N GLN A 33 9.14 -8.47 6.37
CA GLN A 33 8.29 -7.68 7.25
C GLN A 33 9.13 -6.65 8.02
N GLN A 34 8.70 -5.39 7.99
CA GLN A 34 9.29 -4.31 8.76
C GLN A 34 8.71 -4.27 10.18
N PRO A 35 9.45 -3.76 11.18
CA PRO A 35 8.96 -3.66 12.55
C PRO A 35 7.68 -2.82 12.67
N GLY A 36 6.69 -3.34 13.41
CA GLY A 36 5.46 -2.63 13.73
C GLY A 36 4.36 -2.69 12.66
N THR A 37 3.36 -1.83 12.82
CA THR A 37 2.24 -1.68 11.88
C THR A 37 1.95 -0.21 11.63
N VAL A 38 1.42 0.10 10.45
CA VAL A 38 0.98 1.44 10.08
C VAL A 38 -0.53 1.57 10.22
N ARG A 39 -0.99 2.72 10.73
CA ARG A 39 -2.41 3.06 10.76
C ARG A 39 -2.82 3.60 9.39
N ALA A 40 -3.87 3.01 8.83
CA ALA A 40 -4.31 3.30 7.48
C ALA A 40 -5.83 3.47 7.40
N LYS A 41 -6.28 4.30 6.45
CA LYS A 41 -7.62 4.22 5.85
C LYS A 41 -7.42 3.65 4.46
N VAL A 42 -8.20 2.64 4.09
CA VAL A 42 -8.17 2.05 2.75
C VAL A 42 -9.48 2.39 2.07
N ASP A 43 -9.39 3.17 1.00
CA ASP A 43 -10.55 3.56 0.20
C ASP A 43 -10.61 2.71 -1.08
N GLN A 44 -11.83 2.33 -1.45
CA GLN A 44 -12.13 1.76 -2.76
C GLN A 44 -11.75 2.76 -3.87
N PRO A 45 -11.43 2.29 -5.08
CA PRO A 45 -11.00 3.16 -6.16
C PRO A 45 -12.17 4.01 -6.62
N SER A 46 -11.98 5.34 -6.66
CA SER A 46 -12.95 6.24 -7.27
C SER A 46 -12.93 6.11 -8.80
N ASN A 47 -13.98 6.58 -9.48
CA ASN A 47 -14.01 6.60 -10.96
C ASN A 47 -12.85 7.41 -11.56
N ALA A 48 -12.44 8.49 -10.89
CA ALA A 48 -11.28 9.29 -11.30
C ALA A 48 -9.95 8.53 -11.13
N ASP A 49 -9.79 7.80 -10.03
CA ASP A 49 -8.59 6.98 -9.81
C ASP A 49 -8.50 5.85 -10.85
N ARG A 50 -9.63 5.23 -11.22
CA ARG A 50 -9.67 4.20 -12.29
C ARG A 50 -9.29 4.76 -13.67
N LEU A 51 -9.73 5.97 -13.99
CA LEU A 51 -9.37 6.63 -15.26
C LEU A 51 -7.88 6.96 -15.34
N LEU A 52 -7.30 7.47 -14.25
CA LEU A 52 -5.85 7.71 -14.17
C LEU A 52 -5.05 6.40 -14.26
N ALA A 53 -5.55 5.34 -13.62
CA ALA A 53 -4.99 4.00 -13.71
C ALA A 53 -4.94 3.51 -15.16
N ALA A 54 -6.06 3.63 -15.88
CA ALA A 54 -6.18 3.24 -17.28
C ALA A 54 -5.23 4.03 -18.19
N GLN A 55 -5.11 5.35 -17.98
CA GLN A 55 -4.16 6.20 -18.72
C GLN A 55 -2.70 5.83 -18.46
N ALA A 56 -2.37 5.40 -17.22
CA ALA A 56 -1.02 4.98 -16.84
C ALA A 56 -0.72 3.51 -17.14
N GLN A 57 -1.62 2.78 -17.83
CA GLN A 57 -1.59 1.32 -17.98
C GLN A 57 -1.34 0.58 -16.65
N SER A 58 -1.80 1.17 -15.55
CA SER A 58 -1.60 0.70 -14.19
C SER A 58 -2.90 0.13 -13.64
N ARG A 59 -2.81 -0.97 -12.88
CA ARG A 59 -3.95 -1.50 -12.10
C ARG A 59 -3.95 -0.82 -10.73
N HIS A 60 -4.31 0.46 -10.69
CA HIS A 60 -4.57 1.15 -9.42
C HIS A 60 -5.96 0.75 -8.95
N ASP A 61 -6.00 -0.13 -7.96
CA ASP A 61 -7.26 -0.65 -7.43
C ASP A 61 -7.66 0.04 -6.13
N HIS A 62 -6.73 0.58 -5.34
CA HIS A 62 -7.05 1.16 -4.03
C HIS A 62 -6.19 2.37 -3.71
N THR A 63 -6.73 3.31 -2.94
CA THR A 63 -5.95 4.39 -2.34
C THR A 63 -5.84 4.14 -0.85
N VAL A 64 -4.61 4.02 -0.34
CA VAL A 64 -4.32 3.90 1.08
C VAL A 64 -3.86 5.23 1.63
N PHE A 65 -4.55 5.76 2.63
CA PHE A 65 -4.14 6.96 3.36
C PHE A 65 -3.49 6.57 4.67
N LEU A 66 -2.32 7.14 4.93
CA LEU A 66 -1.47 6.83 6.06
C LEU A 66 -1.18 8.08 6.89
N LEU A 67 -0.67 7.88 8.11
CA LEU A 67 -0.08 8.97 8.87
C LEU A 67 1.09 9.61 8.07
N PRO A 68 1.32 10.94 8.21
CA PRO A 68 2.33 11.66 7.43
C PRO A 68 3.74 11.06 7.50
N ARG A 69 4.09 10.44 8.63
CA ARG A 69 5.41 9.85 8.90
C ARG A 69 5.42 8.32 8.90
N ALA A 70 4.40 7.68 8.33
CA ALA A 70 4.41 6.23 8.16
C ALA A 70 5.58 5.84 7.23
N ASP A 71 6.45 4.92 7.66
CA ASP A 71 7.51 4.37 6.80
C ASP A 71 6.88 3.39 5.80
N VAL A 72 6.39 3.94 4.69
CA VAL A 72 5.86 3.20 3.55
C VAL A 72 6.49 3.75 2.30
N ARG A 73 6.96 2.87 1.42
CA ARG A 73 7.71 3.21 0.21
C ARG A 73 7.07 2.53 -1.00
N ARG A 74 7.35 3.07 -2.19
CA ARG A 74 7.01 2.39 -3.45
C ARG A 74 7.62 0.99 -3.44
N GLY A 75 6.83 0.01 -3.88
CA GLY A 75 7.22 -1.39 -3.91
C GLY A 75 6.92 -2.15 -2.63
N ASP A 76 6.71 -1.48 -1.48
CA ASP A 76 6.27 -2.15 -0.26
C ASP A 76 4.90 -2.81 -0.48
N GLU A 77 4.66 -3.92 0.22
CA GLU A 77 3.35 -4.53 0.38
C GLU A 77 2.77 -4.18 1.75
N LEU A 78 1.53 -3.69 1.75
CA LEU A 78 0.75 -3.47 2.95
C LEU A 78 -0.19 -4.65 3.14
N ARG A 79 0.05 -5.46 4.19
CA ARG A 79 -0.72 -6.68 4.47
C ARG A 79 -1.57 -6.53 5.73
N GLY A 80 -2.78 -7.05 5.70
CA GLY A 80 -3.68 -7.07 6.85
C GLY A 80 -5.06 -7.60 6.51
N THR A 81 -5.98 -7.58 7.46
CA THR A 81 -7.37 -8.00 7.25
C THR A 81 -8.28 -6.81 6.99
N ASP A 82 -9.34 -7.01 6.23
CA ASP A 82 -10.45 -6.06 6.16
C ASP A 82 -11.41 -6.22 7.35
N HIS A 83 -12.50 -5.46 7.33
CA HIS A 83 -13.52 -5.46 8.39
C HIS A 83 -14.34 -6.76 8.44
N LEU A 84 -14.30 -7.58 7.39
CA LEU A 84 -14.93 -8.91 7.34
C LEU A 84 -13.93 -10.02 7.73
N GLY A 85 -12.71 -9.67 8.13
CA GLY A 85 -11.65 -10.62 8.49
C GLY A 85 -10.91 -11.23 7.30
N GLN A 86 -11.15 -10.77 6.07
CA GLN A 86 -10.51 -11.30 4.87
C GLN A 86 -9.10 -10.74 4.73
N ALA A 87 -8.12 -11.61 4.44
CA ALA A 87 -6.74 -11.19 4.21
C ALA A 87 -6.63 -10.40 2.90
N GLN A 88 -5.93 -9.26 2.96
CA GLN A 88 -5.68 -8.39 1.82
C GLN A 88 -4.20 -8.01 1.77
N THR A 89 -3.68 -7.91 0.56
CA THR A 89 -2.32 -7.45 0.28
C THR A 89 -2.38 -6.33 -0.75
N PHE A 90 -1.85 -5.17 -0.39
CA PHE A 90 -1.82 -3.99 -1.25
C PHE A 90 -0.39 -3.67 -1.64
N ARG A 91 -0.04 -3.76 -2.92
CA ARG A 91 1.28 -3.34 -3.41
C ARG A 91 1.29 -1.84 -3.65
N VAL A 92 2.20 -1.13 -3.01
CA VAL A 92 2.34 0.32 -3.11
C VAL A 92 2.99 0.70 -4.44
N LEU A 93 2.28 1.48 -5.24
CA LEU A 93 2.75 1.94 -6.55
C LEU A 93 3.53 3.25 -6.46
N ALA A 94 3.14 4.13 -5.52
CA ALA A 94 3.80 5.40 -5.23
C ALA A 94 3.43 5.88 -3.82
N THR A 95 4.16 6.88 -3.32
CA THR A 95 3.77 7.64 -2.13
C THR A 95 3.76 9.12 -2.46
N VAL A 96 2.69 9.81 -2.09
CA VAL A 96 2.45 11.22 -2.41
C VAL A 96 2.05 11.95 -1.12
N GLN A 97 2.75 13.04 -0.81
CA GLN A 97 2.40 13.90 0.30
C GLN A 97 1.79 15.20 -0.22
N PRO A 98 0.67 15.68 0.35
CA PRO A 98 0.16 17.01 0.08
C PRO A 98 1.11 18.07 0.65
N SER A 99 1.07 19.29 0.10
CA SER A 99 1.97 20.40 0.47
C SER A 99 1.96 20.75 1.97
N THR A 100 0.85 20.46 2.66
CA THR A 100 0.82 20.41 4.12
C THR A 100 0.67 18.95 4.55
N PRO A 101 1.69 18.32 5.17
CA PRO A 101 1.73 16.88 5.38
C PRO A 101 0.81 16.44 6.53
N VAL A 102 -0.50 16.37 6.25
CA VAL A 102 -1.54 15.88 7.18
C VAL A 102 -1.85 14.39 6.98
N TYR A 103 -1.43 13.81 5.85
CA TYR A 103 -1.44 12.38 5.56
C TYR A 103 -0.41 12.06 4.46
N THR A 104 -0.14 10.77 4.25
CA THR A 104 0.53 10.27 3.03
C THR A 104 -0.48 9.47 2.20
N LYS A 105 -0.64 9.79 0.91
CA LYS A 105 -1.47 9.04 -0.04
C LYS A 105 -0.60 7.99 -0.72
N ALA A 106 -1.02 6.74 -0.70
CA ALA A 106 -0.37 5.62 -1.37
C ALA A 106 -1.35 4.97 -2.35
N PRO A 107 -1.25 5.29 -3.65
CA PRO A 107 -1.82 4.47 -4.72
C PRO A 107 -1.35 3.03 -4.62
N CYS A 108 -2.28 2.08 -4.61
CA CYS A 108 -1.99 0.67 -4.44
C CYS A 108 -2.73 -0.22 -5.45
N GLN A 109 -2.10 -1.32 -5.79
CA GLN A 109 -2.72 -2.45 -6.47
C GLN A 109 -3.16 -3.49 -5.43
N LEU A 110 -4.38 -4.02 -5.54
CA LEU A 110 -4.79 -5.14 -4.69
C LEU A 110 -4.26 -6.44 -5.29
N ILE A 111 -3.44 -7.15 -4.53
CA ILE A 111 -2.96 -8.47 -4.91
C ILE A 111 -4.00 -9.49 -4.46
N GLN A 112 -4.81 -9.95 -5.40
CA GLN A 112 -5.68 -11.10 -5.21
C GLN A 112 -4.84 -12.37 -5.45
N LYS A 113 -4.67 -13.19 -4.41
CA LYS A 113 -4.21 -14.56 -4.64
C LYS A 113 -5.35 -15.29 -5.34
N ALA A 114 -5.05 -16.02 -6.41
CA ALA A 114 -6.02 -16.93 -7.01
C ALA A 114 -6.55 -17.85 -5.90
N GLY A 115 -7.89 -17.98 -5.81
CA GLY A 115 -8.49 -18.97 -4.94
C GLY A 115 -7.96 -20.35 -5.32
N GLY A 116 -7.54 -21.11 -4.32
CA GLY A 116 -7.36 -22.56 -4.46
C GLY A 116 -8.71 -23.25 -4.52
#